data_AF-A0A1V9G086-F1
#
_entry.id   AF-A0A1V9G086-F1
#
_cell.length_a   1.000
_cell.length_b   1.000
_cell.length_c   1.000
_cell.angle_alpha   90.00
_cell.angle_beta   90.00
_cell.angle_gamma   90.00
#
_symmetry.space_group_name_H-M   'P 1'
#
loop_
_entity.id
_entity.type
_entity.pdbx_description
1 polymer ?
#
loop_
_entity_poly.entity_id
_entity_poly.type
_entity_poly.pdbx_seq_one_letter_code
_entity_poly.pdbx_strand_id
1 'polypeptide(L)'
;MRSILSTARIGIAAFAGIVIVLSLYAFKTVHTVTDDLWARLGMNKTEGFEGAKNSFMRGYLYYYGAKNIKSIAKGDRVAVAGELLTTVKQYINSDAFKKEYDQERQQAKPHQDATPMRTKEEVRKDEIDKMEKGLKQTEEMIRKTPSLAKSMQGVIDMYKKNIVDYKDPNSKTIELFFQGEKLKYERSTDGYTKDLTKWKESYPADYRELIKTRLQKFLELSATVDFNAELKEVNGKQKFVNPDYEGKPADWKEIFRAGKDITEVSRKFAQQWLAGLGK
;
A
#
# COMPACT_ATOMS: atom_id res chain seq x y z
N MET A 1 14.92 -32.76 56.44
CA MET A 1 14.13 -32.24 55.28
C MET A 1 14.09 -30.72 55.13
N ARG A 2 14.46 -29.88 56.12
CA ARG A 2 14.45 -28.40 55.97
C ARG A 2 15.66 -27.81 55.23
N SER A 3 16.78 -28.53 55.13
CA SER A 3 18.04 -28.04 54.52
C SER A 3 18.07 -28.12 52.98
N ILE A 4 17.35 -29.07 52.37
CA ILE A 4 17.32 -29.24 50.90
C ILE A 4 16.42 -28.19 50.22
N LEU A 5 15.43 -27.66 50.95
CA LEU A 5 14.50 -26.65 50.44
C LEU A 5 15.08 -25.22 50.39
N SER A 6 16.11 -24.89 51.18
CA SER A 6 16.71 -23.55 51.14
C SER A 6 17.77 -23.41 50.04
N THR A 7 18.56 -24.46 49.78
CA THR A 7 19.54 -24.48 48.68
C THR A 7 18.88 -24.47 47.31
N ALA A 8 17.73 -25.15 47.14
CA ALA A 8 16.94 -25.10 45.92
C ALA A 8 16.37 -23.70 45.60
N ARG A 9 15.98 -22.92 46.63
CA ARG A 9 15.45 -21.55 46.46
C ARG A 9 16.52 -20.53 46.07
N ILE A 10 17.75 -20.70 46.58
CA ILE A 10 18.90 -19.84 46.23
C ILE A 10 19.34 -20.12 44.78
N GLY A 11 19.32 -21.37 44.33
CA GLY A 11 19.64 -21.74 42.94
C GLY A 11 18.67 -21.16 41.90
N ILE A 12 17.36 -21.17 42.18
CA ILE A 12 16.33 -20.62 41.27
C ILE A 12 16.42 -19.10 41.16
N ALA A 13 16.69 -18.38 42.26
CA ALA A 13 16.85 -16.93 42.25
C ALA A 13 18.12 -16.49 41.49
N ALA A 14 19.23 -17.23 41.62
CA ALA A 14 20.45 -16.98 40.87
C ALA A 14 20.27 -17.24 39.36
N PHE A 15 19.53 -18.29 38.98
CA PHE A 15 19.24 -18.60 37.58
C PHE A 15 18.31 -17.57 36.94
N ALA A 16 17.27 -17.11 37.66
CA ALA A 16 16.39 -16.03 37.19
C ALA A 16 17.14 -14.70 37.02
N GLY A 17 18.06 -14.38 37.94
CA GLY A 17 18.92 -13.20 37.83
C GLY A 17 19.85 -13.24 36.60
N ILE A 18 20.45 -14.40 36.32
CA ILE A 18 21.29 -14.58 35.12
C ILE A 18 20.47 -14.46 33.83
N VAL A 19 19.27 -15.02 33.78
CA VAL A 19 18.37 -14.90 32.61
C VAL A 19 17.92 -13.44 32.39
N ILE A 20 17.67 -12.68 33.45
CA ILE A 20 17.32 -11.25 33.36
C ILE A 20 18.51 -10.40 32.93
N VAL A 21 19.72 -10.67 33.44
CA VAL A 21 20.92 -9.94 33.03
C VAL A 21 21.30 -10.25 31.59
N LEU A 22 21.18 -11.52 31.15
CA LEU A 22 21.41 -11.91 29.76
C LEU A 22 20.35 -11.36 28.81
N SER A 23 19.08 -11.28 29.22
CA SER A 23 18.03 -10.67 28.39
C SER A 23 18.19 -9.15 28.29
N LEU A 24 18.60 -8.47 29.36
CA LEU A 24 18.92 -7.03 29.32
C LEU A 24 20.20 -6.74 28.51
N TYR A 25 21.24 -7.58 28.61
CA TYR A 25 22.43 -7.46 27.77
C TYR A 25 22.11 -7.73 26.31
N ALA A 26 21.32 -8.76 26.00
CA ALA A 26 20.85 -9.04 24.65
C ALA A 26 20.00 -7.89 24.08
N PHE A 27 19.15 -7.27 24.89
CA PHE A 27 18.37 -6.10 24.47
C PHE A 27 19.29 -4.89 24.19
N LYS A 28 20.31 -4.66 25.02
CA LYS A 28 21.26 -3.54 24.87
C LYS A 28 22.21 -3.73 23.68
N THR A 29 22.75 -4.94 23.45
CA THR A 29 23.58 -5.22 22.27
C THR A 29 22.79 -5.21 20.96
N VAL A 30 21.53 -5.68 20.96
CA VAL A 30 20.65 -5.55 19.79
C VAL A 30 20.40 -4.07 19.47
N HIS A 31 20.19 -3.21 20.48
CA HIS A 31 20.04 -1.77 20.25
C HIS A 31 21.31 -1.11 19.69
N THR A 32 22.49 -1.37 20.25
CA THR A 32 23.75 -0.76 19.78
C THR A 32 24.22 -1.27 18.42
N VAL A 33 23.96 -2.54 18.08
CA VAL A 33 24.33 -3.11 16.77
C VAL A 33 23.40 -2.61 15.65
N THR A 34 22.12 -2.35 15.94
CA THR A 34 21.20 -1.80 14.92
C THR A 34 21.50 -0.36 14.55
N ASP A 35 21.91 0.48 15.51
CA ASP A 35 22.27 1.88 15.22
C ASP A 35 23.55 1.95 14.39
N ASP A 36 24.52 1.06 14.64
CA ASP A 36 25.74 0.90 13.84
C ASP A 36 25.45 0.44 12.41
N LEU A 37 24.52 -0.50 12.22
CA LEU A 37 24.13 -0.99 10.88
C LEU A 37 23.60 0.15 9.99
N TRP A 38 22.63 0.94 10.47
CA TRP A 38 22.04 2.01 9.67
C TRP A 38 23.06 3.11 9.39
N ALA A 39 23.89 3.46 10.37
CA ALA A 39 24.98 4.42 10.18
C ALA A 39 25.98 3.96 9.10
N ARG A 40 26.33 2.65 9.07
CA ARG A 40 27.17 2.05 8.01
C ARG A 40 26.53 2.17 6.63
N LEU A 41 25.20 2.16 6.54
CA LEU A 41 24.46 2.41 5.29
C LEU A 41 24.32 3.91 4.96
N GLY A 42 24.65 4.80 5.91
CA GLY A 42 24.53 6.25 5.76
C GLY A 42 23.12 6.77 6.03
N MET A 43 22.37 6.04 6.87
CA MET A 43 20.98 6.33 7.23
C MET A 43 20.83 6.34 8.75
N ASN A 44 19.78 7.00 9.25
CA ASN A 44 19.34 6.76 10.62
C ASN A 44 18.36 5.58 10.70
N LYS A 45 18.13 5.09 11.92
CA LYS A 45 17.26 3.94 12.18
C LYS A 45 15.82 4.12 11.68
N THR A 46 15.27 5.32 11.85
CA THR A 46 13.91 5.65 11.42
C THR A 46 13.79 5.56 9.91
N GLU A 47 14.74 6.16 9.17
CA GLU A 47 14.79 6.07 7.71
C GLU A 47 14.93 4.62 7.23
N GLY A 48 15.77 3.83 7.91
CA GLY A 48 15.99 2.42 7.59
C GLY A 48 14.72 1.58 7.72
N PHE A 49 14.01 1.71 8.84
CA PHE A 49 12.76 0.99 9.03
C PHE A 49 11.61 1.51 8.17
N GLU A 50 11.55 2.81 7.91
CA GLU A 50 10.58 3.38 6.97
C GLU A 50 10.79 2.82 5.56
N GLY A 51 12.05 2.72 5.12
CA GLY A 51 12.42 2.08 3.86
C GLY A 51 12.03 0.59 3.84
N ALA A 52 12.31 -0.14 4.91
CA ALA A 52 11.93 -1.55 5.03
C ALA A 52 10.40 -1.73 4.97
N LYS A 53 9.64 -0.95 5.75
CA LYS A 53 8.18 -0.93 5.76
C LYS A 53 7.64 -0.69 4.36
N ASN A 54 8.04 0.41 3.72
CA ASN A 54 7.56 0.77 2.39
C ASN A 54 7.96 -0.26 1.33
N SER A 55 9.10 -0.93 1.48
CA SER A 55 9.49 -2.01 0.57
C SER A 55 8.51 -3.18 0.59
N PHE A 56 8.10 -3.61 1.78
CA PHE A 56 7.13 -4.69 1.92
C PHE A 56 5.73 -4.25 1.49
N MET A 57 5.28 -3.07 1.93
CA MET A 57 3.95 -2.53 1.62
C MET A 57 3.76 -2.32 0.12
N ARG A 58 4.71 -1.66 -0.54
CA ARG A 58 4.59 -1.27 -1.96
C ARG A 58 5.13 -2.31 -2.94
N GLY A 59 5.95 -3.25 -2.48
CA GLY A 59 6.41 -4.40 -3.28
C GLY A 59 7.58 -4.13 -4.23
N TYR A 60 8.36 -3.08 -3.96
CA TYR A 60 9.62 -2.73 -4.62
C TYR A 60 10.63 -2.22 -3.58
N LEU A 61 11.93 -2.29 -3.88
CA LEU A 61 12.96 -1.92 -2.92
C LEU A 61 13.02 -0.40 -2.71
N TYR A 62 12.76 0.05 -1.48
CA TYR A 62 13.05 1.42 -1.04
C TYR A 62 14.46 1.48 -0.44
N TYR A 63 15.43 1.88 -1.26
CA TYR A 63 16.83 2.03 -0.86
C TYR A 63 17.32 3.48 -0.82
N TYR A 64 16.43 4.45 -1.09
CA TYR A 64 16.77 5.87 -1.03
C TYR A 64 17.28 6.23 0.37
N GLY A 65 18.48 6.83 0.43
CA GLY A 65 19.14 7.19 1.68
C GLY A 65 20.37 6.35 2.01
N ALA A 66 20.54 5.16 1.41
CA ALA A 66 21.71 4.28 1.63
C ALA A 66 22.99 4.80 0.94
N LYS A 67 23.42 6.01 1.28
CA LYS A 67 24.50 6.77 0.60
C LYS A 67 25.85 6.07 0.68
N ASN A 68 26.07 5.27 1.72
CA ASN A 68 27.36 4.63 1.98
C ASN A 68 27.46 3.21 1.41
N ILE A 69 26.44 2.70 0.72
CA ILE A 69 26.41 1.30 0.24
C ILE A 69 27.60 0.96 -0.67
N LYS A 70 28.10 1.93 -1.44
CA LYS A 70 29.27 1.75 -2.32
C LYS A 70 30.59 1.70 -1.55
N SER A 71 30.64 2.32 -0.37
CA SER A 71 31.82 2.39 0.49
C SER A 71 32.04 1.12 1.32
N ILE A 72 31.03 0.24 1.40
CA ILE A 72 31.16 -1.06 2.08
C ILE A 72 32.16 -1.93 1.31
N ALA A 73 33.22 -2.35 2.00
CA ALA A 73 34.24 -3.23 1.46
C ALA A 73 33.61 -4.52 0.91
N LYS A 74 34.09 -5.00 -0.24
CA LYS A 74 33.49 -6.16 -0.94
C LYS A 74 33.36 -7.39 -0.02
N GLY A 75 34.36 -7.64 0.84
CA GLY A 75 34.35 -8.75 1.79
C GLY A 75 33.28 -8.65 2.88
N ASP A 76 32.81 -7.44 3.20
CA ASP A 76 31.86 -7.21 4.30
C ASP A 76 30.40 -7.20 3.84
N ARG A 77 30.15 -7.09 2.53
CA ARG A 77 28.79 -6.88 2.00
C ARG A 77 27.85 -8.03 2.33
N VAL A 78 28.35 -9.27 2.35
CA VAL A 78 27.55 -10.45 2.70
C VAL A 78 27.13 -10.41 4.18
N ALA A 79 28.04 -10.02 5.08
CA ALA A 79 27.74 -9.87 6.50
C ALA A 79 26.72 -8.75 6.73
N VAL A 80 26.93 -7.58 6.12
CA VAL A 80 25.97 -6.45 6.19
C VAL A 80 24.60 -6.85 5.66
N ALA A 81 24.54 -7.57 4.54
CA ALA A 81 23.26 -8.04 4.00
C ALA A 81 22.55 -8.99 4.98
N GLY A 82 23.27 -9.92 5.61
CA GLY A 82 22.71 -10.82 6.62
C GLY A 82 22.18 -10.10 7.87
N GLU A 83 22.95 -9.12 8.37
CA GLU A 83 22.55 -8.26 9.49
C GLU A 83 21.29 -7.45 9.15
N LEU A 84 21.24 -6.85 7.96
CA LEU A 84 20.09 -6.10 7.47
C LEU A 84 18.85 -6.97 7.33
N LEU A 85 18.96 -8.15 6.70
CA LEU A 85 17.85 -9.08 6.55
C LEU A 85 17.30 -9.53 7.91
N THR A 86 18.18 -9.82 8.87
CA THR A 86 17.80 -10.19 10.23
C THR A 86 17.05 -9.06 10.94
N THR A 87 17.60 -7.84 10.88
CA THR A 87 17.01 -6.64 11.50
C THR A 87 15.65 -6.31 10.90
N VAL A 88 15.54 -6.35 9.56
CA VAL A 88 14.28 -6.13 8.85
C VAL A 88 13.25 -7.19 9.21
N LYS A 89 13.63 -8.48 9.22
CA LYS A 89 12.73 -9.56 9.62
C LYS A 89 12.19 -9.37 11.04
N GLN A 90 13.04 -8.98 11.99
CA GLN A 90 12.61 -8.72 13.36
C GLN A 90 11.57 -7.59 13.43
N TYR A 91 11.79 -6.49 12.72
CA TYR A 91 10.84 -5.39 12.65
C TYR A 91 9.54 -5.78 11.94
N ILE A 92 9.61 -6.43 10.79
CA ILE A 92 8.44 -6.86 10.01
C ILE A 92 7.58 -7.87 10.78
N ASN A 93 8.17 -8.69 11.64
CA ASN A 93 7.44 -9.61 12.52
C ASN A 93 6.97 -8.98 13.84
N SER A 94 7.19 -7.68 14.06
CA SER A 94 6.83 -6.99 15.30
C SER A 94 5.38 -6.51 15.33
N ASP A 95 4.86 -6.26 16.53
CA ASP A 95 3.55 -5.63 16.72
C ASP A 95 3.49 -4.22 16.13
N ALA A 96 4.62 -3.51 16.08
CA ALA A 96 4.70 -2.18 15.48
C ALA A 96 4.37 -2.25 13.98
N PHE A 97 5.00 -3.15 13.23
CA PHE A 97 4.71 -3.33 11.80
C PHE A 97 3.28 -3.80 11.58
N LYS A 98 2.78 -4.73 12.41
CA LYS A 98 1.38 -5.19 12.31
C LYS A 98 0.40 -4.01 12.46
N LYS A 99 0.62 -3.13 13.43
CA LYS A 99 -0.24 -1.96 13.64
C LYS A 99 -0.20 -1.00 12.44
N GLU A 100 0.98 -0.76 11.89
CA GLU A 100 1.15 0.10 10.71
C GLU A 100 0.48 -0.51 9.47
N TYR A 101 0.60 -1.83 9.29
CA TYR A 101 -0.10 -2.57 8.23
C TYR A 101 -1.61 -2.44 8.37
N ASP A 102 -2.14 -2.70 9.56
CA ASP A 102 -3.58 -2.62 9.83
C ASP A 102 -4.10 -1.20 9.56
N GLN A 103 -3.35 -0.18 9.95
CA GLN A 103 -3.69 1.22 9.67
C GLN A 103 -3.74 1.51 8.17
N GLU A 104 -2.67 1.18 7.42
CA GLU A 104 -2.62 1.41 5.96
C GLU A 104 -3.74 0.63 5.26
N ARG A 105 -4.01 -0.61 5.68
CA ARG A 105 -5.08 -1.44 5.14
C ARG A 105 -6.45 -0.81 5.32
N GLN A 106 -6.74 -0.23 6.49
CA GLN A 106 -8.00 0.48 6.72
C GLN A 106 -8.08 1.77 5.89
N GLN A 107 -6.99 2.53 5.81
CA GLN A 107 -6.94 3.77 5.03
C GLN A 107 -7.08 3.53 3.52
N ALA A 108 -6.55 2.42 3.01
CA ALA A 108 -6.65 2.03 1.61
C ALA A 108 -7.98 1.35 1.25
N LYS A 109 -8.86 1.09 2.23
CA LYS A 109 -10.11 0.38 1.99
C LYS A 109 -11.04 1.25 1.14
N PRO A 110 -11.51 0.76 -0.02
CA PRO A 110 -12.46 1.50 -0.83
C PRO A 110 -13.73 1.83 -0.03
N HIS A 111 -14.27 3.01 -0.27
CA HIS A 111 -15.54 3.44 0.28
C HIS A 111 -16.62 3.32 -0.79
N GLN A 112 -17.75 2.72 -0.43
CA GLN A 112 -18.92 2.71 -1.28
C GLN A 112 -19.65 4.04 -1.11
N ASP A 113 -20.04 4.67 -2.21
CA ASP A 113 -20.98 5.79 -2.14
C ASP A 113 -22.26 5.31 -1.46
N ALA A 114 -22.57 5.89 -0.30
CA ALA A 114 -23.72 5.50 0.51
C ALA A 114 -25.06 6.01 -0.07
N THR A 115 -25.05 6.68 -1.24
CA THR A 115 -26.27 7.21 -1.85
C THR A 115 -27.11 6.05 -2.38
N PRO A 116 -28.29 5.78 -1.78
CA PRO A 116 -29.17 4.74 -2.29
C PRO A 116 -29.69 5.15 -3.67
N MET A 117 -29.93 4.14 -4.52
CA MET A 117 -30.63 4.37 -5.78
C MET A 117 -32.02 4.92 -5.50
N ARG A 118 -32.35 6.08 -6.08
CA ARG A 118 -33.69 6.66 -5.96
C ARG A 118 -34.67 5.92 -6.83
N THR A 119 -35.92 5.89 -6.40
CA THR A 119 -37.06 5.43 -7.20
C THR A 119 -37.37 6.41 -8.33
N LYS A 120 -38.06 5.94 -9.38
CA LYS A 120 -38.49 6.80 -10.50
C LYS A 120 -39.36 7.98 -10.00
N GLU A 121 -40.19 7.74 -9.00
CA GLU A 121 -41.06 8.73 -8.36
C GLU A 121 -40.26 9.80 -7.61
N GLU A 122 -39.20 9.41 -6.90
CA GLU A 122 -38.30 10.35 -6.23
C GLU A 122 -37.53 11.21 -7.25
N VAL A 123 -37.05 10.60 -8.34
CA VAL A 123 -36.44 11.34 -9.46
C VAL A 123 -37.44 12.32 -10.07
N ARG A 124 -38.68 11.88 -10.33
CA ARG A 124 -39.75 12.73 -10.86
C ARG A 124 -39.99 13.94 -9.96
N LYS A 125 -40.14 13.71 -8.66
CA LYS A 125 -40.39 14.78 -7.69
C LYS A 125 -39.24 15.78 -7.65
N ASP A 126 -37.99 15.29 -7.56
CA ASP A 126 -36.80 16.13 -7.52
C ASP A 126 -36.64 16.97 -8.79
N GLU A 127 -36.89 16.41 -9.97
CA GLU A 127 -36.81 17.15 -11.23
C GLU A 127 -37.94 18.19 -11.37
N ILE A 128 -39.17 17.88 -10.94
CA ILE A 128 -40.26 18.88 -10.87
C ILE A 128 -39.88 20.02 -9.92
N ASP A 129 -39.42 19.70 -8.70
CA ASP A 129 -39.04 20.69 -7.70
C ASP A 129 -37.91 21.61 -8.20
N LYS A 130 -36.91 21.05 -8.90
CA LYS A 130 -35.85 21.83 -9.56
C LYS A 130 -36.40 22.76 -10.63
N MET A 131 -37.28 22.27 -11.52
CA MET A 131 -37.87 23.10 -12.57
C MET A 131 -38.77 24.20 -12.00
N GLU A 132 -39.59 23.89 -10.99
CA GLU A 132 -40.45 24.87 -10.31
C GLU A 132 -39.62 25.94 -9.58
N LYS A 133 -38.53 25.54 -8.92
CA LYS A 133 -37.59 26.49 -8.29
C LYS A 133 -36.90 27.36 -9.33
N GLY A 134 -36.41 26.77 -10.43
CA GLY A 134 -35.80 27.50 -11.54
C GLY A 134 -36.74 28.52 -12.16
N LEU A 135 -38.00 28.13 -12.41
CA LEU A 135 -39.05 29.00 -12.92
C LEU A 135 -39.29 30.20 -11.97
N LYS A 136 -39.46 29.95 -10.67
CA LYS A 136 -39.65 31.02 -9.67
C LYS A 136 -38.47 32.00 -9.65
N GLN A 137 -37.24 31.49 -9.71
CA GLN A 137 -36.04 32.32 -9.73
C GLN A 137 -35.96 33.18 -11.01
N THR A 138 -36.32 32.62 -12.16
CA THR A 138 -36.38 33.36 -13.43
C THR A 138 -37.46 34.44 -13.41
N GLU A 139 -38.66 34.12 -12.92
CA GLU A 139 -39.76 35.10 -12.79
C GLU A 139 -39.40 36.25 -11.84
N GLU A 140 -38.72 35.95 -10.73
CA GLU A 140 -38.25 36.97 -9.80
C GLU A 140 -37.18 37.89 -10.43
N MET A 141 -36.27 37.33 -11.22
CA MET A 141 -35.26 38.10 -11.95
C MET A 141 -35.91 39.07 -12.94
N ILE A 142 -36.93 38.64 -13.67
CA ILE A 142 -37.69 39.51 -14.59
C ILE A 142 -38.43 40.61 -13.83
N ARG A 143 -39.01 40.30 -12.67
CA ARG A 143 -39.69 41.30 -11.83
C ARG A 143 -38.72 42.41 -11.40
N LYS A 144 -37.47 42.04 -11.05
CA LYS A 144 -36.41 42.98 -10.65
C LYS A 144 -35.83 43.74 -11.82
N THR A 145 -35.78 43.12 -13.01
CA THR A 145 -35.22 43.71 -14.23
C THR A 145 -36.16 43.49 -15.41
N PRO A 146 -37.22 44.32 -15.56
CA PRO A 146 -38.27 44.10 -16.56
C PRO A 146 -37.79 44.09 -18.02
N SER A 147 -36.65 44.75 -18.32
CA SER A 147 -36.04 44.74 -19.66
C SER A 147 -35.63 43.34 -20.14
N LEU A 148 -35.47 42.38 -19.22
CA LEU A 148 -35.15 40.98 -19.54
C LEU A 148 -36.37 40.13 -19.90
N ALA A 149 -37.60 40.63 -19.74
CA ALA A 149 -38.82 39.83 -19.91
C ALA A 149 -38.88 39.15 -21.28
N LYS A 150 -38.62 39.90 -22.35
CA LYS A 150 -38.70 39.39 -23.73
C LYS A 150 -37.61 38.37 -24.04
N SER A 151 -36.40 38.55 -23.52
CA SER A 151 -35.28 37.62 -23.77
C SER A 151 -35.39 36.33 -22.95
N MET A 152 -36.08 36.37 -21.80
CA MET A 152 -36.24 35.20 -20.91
C MET A 152 -37.53 34.41 -21.14
N GLN A 153 -38.46 34.90 -21.97
CA GLN A 153 -39.75 34.24 -22.19
C GLN A 153 -39.60 32.78 -22.67
N GLY A 154 -38.66 32.51 -23.59
CA GLY A 154 -38.40 31.15 -24.07
C GLY A 154 -37.94 30.19 -22.98
N VAL A 155 -37.22 30.68 -21.97
CA VAL A 155 -36.78 29.89 -20.81
C VAL A 155 -37.97 29.58 -19.89
N ILE A 156 -38.85 30.56 -19.67
CA ILE A 156 -40.10 30.35 -18.89
C ILE A 156 -40.99 29.30 -19.56
N ASP A 157 -41.18 29.41 -20.87
CA ASP A 157 -42.01 28.48 -21.62
C ASP A 157 -41.42 27.07 -21.60
N MET A 158 -40.09 26.96 -21.70
CA MET A 158 -39.38 25.70 -21.54
C MET A 158 -39.60 25.10 -20.15
N TYR A 159 -39.45 25.87 -19.06
CA TYR A 159 -39.69 25.36 -17.71
C TYR A 159 -41.13 24.87 -17.53
N LYS A 160 -42.12 25.67 -17.96
CA LYS A 160 -43.54 25.29 -17.88
C LYS A 160 -43.82 24.01 -18.67
N LYS A 161 -43.28 23.90 -19.88
CA LYS A 161 -43.40 22.70 -20.72
C LYS A 161 -42.78 21.48 -20.05
N ASN A 162 -41.57 21.61 -19.50
CA ASN A 162 -40.89 20.51 -18.81
C ASN A 162 -41.64 20.09 -17.54
N ILE A 163 -42.19 21.03 -16.75
CA ILE A 163 -42.99 20.70 -15.57
C ILE A 163 -44.23 19.89 -15.95
N VAL A 164 -44.92 20.26 -17.04
CA VAL A 164 -46.08 19.51 -17.54
C VAL A 164 -45.66 18.11 -18.02
N ASP A 165 -44.60 18.01 -18.81
CA ASP A 165 -44.06 16.71 -19.25
C ASP A 165 -43.71 15.83 -18.05
N TYR A 166 -42.99 16.34 -17.04
CA TYR A 166 -42.52 15.54 -15.91
C TYR A 166 -43.65 15.08 -14.99
N LYS A 167 -44.76 15.82 -14.93
CA LYS A 167 -45.98 15.42 -14.20
C LYS A 167 -46.73 14.29 -14.89
N ASP A 168 -46.49 14.04 -16.18
CA ASP A 168 -47.03 12.87 -16.86
C ASP A 168 -46.40 11.58 -16.27
N PRO A 169 -47.20 10.62 -15.76
CA PRO A 169 -46.68 9.34 -15.29
C PRO A 169 -45.85 8.59 -16.35
N ASN A 170 -46.13 8.83 -17.63
CA ASN A 170 -45.49 8.20 -18.80
C ASN A 170 -44.42 9.08 -19.48
N SER A 171 -43.95 10.14 -18.83
CA SER A 171 -42.86 10.99 -19.36
C SER A 171 -41.65 10.16 -19.78
N LYS A 172 -41.28 10.26 -21.07
CA LYS A 172 -40.04 9.68 -21.60
C LYS A 172 -38.81 10.35 -21.01
N THR A 173 -38.90 11.63 -20.67
CA THR A 173 -37.78 12.38 -20.08
C THR A 173 -37.45 11.87 -18.68
N ILE A 174 -38.46 11.66 -17.85
CA ILE A 174 -38.28 11.05 -16.51
C ILE A 174 -37.75 9.62 -16.62
N GLU A 175 -38.23 8.84 -17.59
CA GLU A 175 -37.67 7.50 -17.84
C GLU A 175 -36.18 7.57 -18.16
N LEU A 176 -35.76 8.46 -19.07
CA LEU A 176 -34.35 8.64 -19.41
C LEU A 176 -33.49 9.08 -18.22
N PHE A 177 -33.98 9.99 -17.37
CA PHE A 177 -33.28 10.40 -16.16
C PHE A 177 -33.12 9.25 -15.17
N PHE A 178 -34.19 8.49 -14.93
CA PHE A 178 -34.15 7.33 -14.06
C PHE A 178 -33.19 6.25 -14.57
N GLN A 179 -33.20 5.95 -15.88
CA GLN A 179 -32.25 4.99 -16.48
C GLN A 179 -30.80 5.49 -16.38
N GLY A 180 -30.56 6.79 -16.56
CA GLY A 180 -29.24 7.39 -16.37
C GLY A 180 -28.73 7.23 -14.94
N GLU A 181 -29.59 7.45 -13.94
CA GLU A 181 -29.26 7.26 -12.53
C GLU A 181 -29.01 5.78 -12.20
N LYS A 182 -29.85 4.87 -12.70
CA LYS A 182 -29.67 3.43 -12.56
C LYS A 182 -28.31 2.99 -13.09
N LEU A 183 -27.96 3.39 -14.31
CA LEU A 183 -26.68 3.05 -14.92
C LEU A 183 -25.48 3.61 -14.12
N LYS A 184 -25.61 4.83 -13.57
CA LYS A 184 -24.58 5.42 -12.71
C LYS A 184 -24.43 4.61 -11.41
N TYR A 185 -25.53 4.22 -10.78
CA TYR A 185 -25.54 3.42 -9.56
C TYR A 185 -24.92 2.03 -9.80
N GLU A 186 -25.31 1.35 -10.87
CA GLU A 186 -24.75 0.05 -11.27
C GLU A 186 -23.25 0.15 -11.51
N ARG A 187 -22.80 1.15 -12.29
CA ARG A 187 -21.36 1.37 -12.54
C ARG A 187 -20.58 1.67 -11.26
N SER A 188 -21.15 2.47 -10.35
CA SER A 188 -20.52 2.76 -9.05
C SER A 188 -20.40 1.48 -8.20
N THR A 189 -21.45 0.67 -8.17
CA THR A 189 -21.47 -0.61 -7.43
C THR A 189 -20.48 -1.62 -8.00
N ASP A 190 -20.43 -1.74 -9.33
CA ASP A 190 -19.46 -2.60 -10.03
C ASP A 190 -18.03 -2.13 -9.82
N GLY A 191 -17.79 -0.82 -9.91
CA GLY A 191 -16.51 -0.20 -9.63
C GLY A 191 -16.05 -0.50 -8.20
N TYR A 192 -16.91 -0.22 -7.22
CA TYR A 192 -16.67 -0.52 -5.81
C TYR A 192 -16.33 -2.00 -5.58
N THR A 193 -17.08 -2.92 -6.20
CA THR A 193 -16.85 -4.36 -6.06
C THR A 193 -15.49 -4.76 -6.62
N LYS A 194 -15.10 -4.23 -7.80
CA LYS A 194 -13.77 -4.47 -8.38
C LYS A 194 -12.66 -3.91 -7.51
N ASP A 195 -12.85 -2.70 -6.99
CA ASP A 195 -11.86 -2.05 -6.13
C ASP A 195 -11.73 -2.79 -4.79
N LEU A 196 -12.84 -3.27 -4.22
CA LEU A 196 -12.82 -4.06 -3.00
C LEU A 196 -12.08 -5.39 -3.20
N THR A 197 -12.24 -6.04 -4.35
CA THR A 197 -11.49 -7.25 -4.70
C THR A 197 -10.00 -6.97 -4.81
N LYS A 198 -9.60 -5.95 -5.59
CA LYS A 198 -8.19 -5.53 -5.71
C LYS A 198 -7.58 -5.13 -4.38
N TRP A 199 -8.34 -4.46 -3.51
CA TRP A 199 -7.91 -4.11 -2.16
C TRP A 199 -7.68 -5.35 -1.30
N LYS A 200 -8.57 -6.37 -1.34
CA LYS A 200 -8.37 -7.63 -0.61
C LYS A 200 -7.11 -8.38 -1.06
N GLU A 201 -6.81 -8.35 -2.36
CA GLU A 201 -5.60 -8.96 -2.94
C GLU A 201 -4.33 -8.19 -2.56
N SER A 202 -4.38 -6.86 -2.62
CA SER A 202 -3.23 -5.99 -2.32
C SER A 202 -2.95 -5.85 -0.83
N TYR A 203 -4.00 -5.95 0.00
CA TYR A 203 -3.98 -5.84 1.45
C TYR A 203 -4.69 -7.06 2.09
N PRO A 204 -4.05 -8.24 2.08
CA PRO A 204 -4.60 -9.45 2.69
C PRO A 204 -4.99 -9.25 4.16
N ALA A 205 -5.93 -10.04 4.67
CA ALA A 205 -6.36 -9.91 6.06
C ALA A 205 -5.23 -10.21 7.06
N ASP A 206 -4.37 -11.17 6.74
CA ASP A 206 -3.13 -11.43 7.48
C ASP A 206 -1.95 -10.80 6.72
N TYR A 207 -1.22 -9.90 7.38
CA TYR A 207 -0.03 -9.25 6.82
C TYR A 207 1.07 -10.26 6.45
N ARG A 208 1.07 -11.45 7.04
CA ARG A 208 2.03 -12.51 6.73
C ARG A 208 1.86 -13.04 5.31
N GLU A 209 0.65 -13.01 4.75
CA GLU A 209 0.41 -13.37 3.35
C GLU A 209 1.03 -12.33 2.39
N LEU A 210 1.05 -11.05 2.78
CA LEU A 210 1.79 -10.02 2.05
C LEU A 210 3.29 -10.36 2.05
N ILE A 211 3.86 -10.60 3.23
CA ILE A 211 5.30 -10.94 3.39
C ILE A 211 5.64 -12.17 2.54
N LYS A 212 4.83 -13.23 2.62
CA LYS A 212 5.00 -14.46 1.85
C LYS A 212 5.07 -14.16 0.36
N THR A 213 4.12 -13.38 -0.16
CA THR A 213 4.08 -12.96 -1.57
C THR A 213 5.36 -12.21 -1.97
N ARG A 214 5.87 -11.30 -1.11
CA ARG A 214 7.11 -10.55 -1.40
C ARG A 214 8.34 -11.45 -1.44
N LEU A 215 8.47 -12.35 -0.47
CA LEU A 215 9.59 -13.29 -0.42
C LEU A 215 9.56 -14.27 -1.60
N GLN A 216 8.39 -14.76 -1.98
CA GLN A 216 8.22 -15.61 -3.17
C GLN A 216 8.60 -14.88 -4.45
N LYS A 217 8.10 -13.66 -4.67
CA LYS A 217 8.49 -12.81 -5.81
C LYS A 217 10.00 -12.64 -5.89
N PHE A 218 10.67 -12.38 -4.77
CA PHE A 218 12.13 -12.26 -4.73
C PHE A 218 12.83 -13.58 -5.11
N LEU A 219 12.39 -14.71 -4.55
CA LEU A 219 12.98 -16.02 -4.87
C LEU A 219 12.83 -16.39 -6.34
N GLU A 220 11.63 -16.20 -6.89
CA GLU A 220 11.33 -16.46 -8.30
C GLU A 220 12.15 -15.55 -9.22
N LEU A 221 12.13 -14.24 -8.97
CA LEU A 221 12.86 -13.30 -9.81
C LEU A 221 14.37 -13.55 -9.74
N SER A 222 14.91 -13.68 -8.53
CA SER A 222 16.33 -13.86 -8.35
C SER A 222 16.80 -15.13 -9.04
N ALA A 223 16.03 -16.23 -9.02
CA ALA A 223 16.39 -17.49 -9.69
C ALA A 223 16.65 -17.34 -11.20
N THR A 224 16.06 -16.32 -11.84
CA THR A 224 16.24 -16.04 -13.27
C THR A 224 17.47 -15.17 -13.59
N VAL A 225 18.23 -14.73 -12.59
CA VAL A 225 19.37 -13.84 -12.78
C VAL A 225 20.61 -14.64 -13.19
N ASP A 226 21.17 -14.29 -14.35
CA ASP A 226 22.45 -14.78 -14.82
C ASP A 226 23.57 -13.86 -14.34
N PHE A 227 24.29 -14.32 -13.31
CA PHE A 227 25.41 -13.56 -12.73
C PHE A 227 26.68 -13.57 -13.59
N ASN A 228 26.70 -14.33 -14.68
CA ASN A 228 27.80 -14.31 -15.65
C ASN A 228 27.52 -13.34 -16.81
N ALA A 229 26.40 -12.61 -16.78
CA ALA A 229 26.06 -11.65 -17.80
C ALA A 229 27.16 -10.60 -18.01
N GLU A 230 27.63 -10.47 -19.25
CA GLU A 230 28.70 -9.55 -19.60
C GLU A 230 28.23 -8.10 -19.60
N LEU A 231 29.10 -7.23 -19.09
CA LEU A 231 28.91 -5.78 -19.09
C LEU A 231 29.95 -5.11 -20.00
N LYS A 232 29.53 -4.00 -20.61
CA LYS A 232 30.40 -3.08 -21.35
C LYS A 232 30.23 -1.66 -20.83
N GLU A 233 31.30 -0.89 -20.91
CA GLU A 233 31.25 0.53 -20.60
C GLU A 233 30.70 1.34 -21.78
N VAL A 234 29.67 2.15 -21.53
CA VAL A 234 29.09 3.08 -22.50
C VAL A 234 28.86 4.41 -21.78
N ASN A 235 29.61 5.46 -22.18
CA ASN A 235 29.53 6.79 -21.59
C ASN A 235 29.70 6.79 -20.06
N GLY A 236 30.70 6.06 -19.56
CA GLY A 236 30.97 5.93 -18.11
C GLY A 236 29.94 5.11 -17.33
N LYS A 237 29.03 4.40 -18.02
CA LYS A 237 28.02 3.53 -17.39
C LYS A 237 28.21 2.09 -17.85
N GLN A 238 28.11 1.16 -16.90
CA GLN A 238 28.08 -0.28 -17.20
C GLN A 238 26.70 -0.66 -17.74
N LYS A 239 26.66 -1.19 -18.96
CA LYS A 239 25.47 -1.71 -19.64
C LYS A 239 25.65 -3.18 -19.98
N PHE A 240 24.55 -3.92 -20.06
CA PHE A 240 24.63 -5.31 -20.50
C PHE A 240 25.02 -5.38 -21.98
N VAL A 241 25.89 -6.34 -22.31
CA VAL A 241 26.24 -6.64 -23.70
C VAL A 241 25.04 -7.24 -24.42
N ASN A 242 24.34 -8.17 -23.76
CA ASN A 242 23.11 -8.79 -24.25
C ASN A 242 21.92 -7.81 -24.17
N PRO A 243 21.27 -7.46 -25.31
CA PRO A 243 20.10 -6.59 -25.32
C PRO A 243 18.92 -7.12 -24.49
N ASP A 244 18.74 -8.44 -24.40
CA ASP A 244 17.66 -9.05 -23.63
C ASP A 244 17.84 -8.80 -22.13
N TYR A 245 19.09 -8.81 -21.65
CA TYR A 245 19.43 -8.47 -20.27
C TYR A 245 19.28 -6.98 -20.00
N GLU A 246 19.59 -6.13 -20.99
CA GLU A 246 19.31 -4.70 -20.91
C GLU A 246 17.79 -4.40 -20.94
N GLY A 247 16.98 -5.27 -21.52
CA GLY A 247 15.51 -5.19 -21.49
C GLY A 247 14.87 -5.69 -20.18
N LYS A 248 15.62 -6.31 -19.26
CA LYS A 248 15.06 -6.85 -18.01
C LYS A 248 14.53 -5.75 -17.07
N PRO A 249 13.55 -6.06 -16.20
CA PRO A 249 13.05 -5.13 -15.18
C PRO A 249 14.16 -4.63 -14.25
N ALA A 250 13.93 -3.46 -13.62
CA ALA A 250 14.89 -2.83 -12.71
C ALA A 250 15.33 -3.78 -11.58
N ASP A 251 14.37 -4.41 -10.88
CA ASP A 251 14.62 -5.36 -9.79
C ASP A 251 15.57 -6.51 -10.20
N TRP A 252 15.44 -7.02 -11.43
CA TRP A 252 16.33 -8.07 -11.95
C TRP A 252 17.78 -7.56 -12.04
N LYS A 253 17.95 -6.35 -12.58
CA LYS A 253 19.26 -5.73 -12.72
C LYS A 253 19.85 -5.31 -11.36
N GLU A 254 19.02 -4.96 -10.39
CA GLU A 254 19.44 -4.70 -9.01
C GLU A 254 19.99 -5.96 -8.35
N ILE A 255 19.30 -7.09 -8.48
CA ILE A 255 19.79 -8.39 -7.99
C ILE A 255 21.12 -8.74 -8.66
N PHE A 256 21.23 -8.59 -10.00
CA PHE A 256 22.50 -8.78 -10.71
C PHE A 256 23.63 -7.91 -10.13
N ARG A 257 23.37 -6.61 -9.89
CA ARG A 257 24.36 -5.66 -9.37
C ARG A 257 24.72 -5.89 -7.90
N ALA A 258 23.81 -6.47 -7.11
CA ALA A 258 24.12 -6.94 -5.77
C ALA A 258 25.16 -8.07 -5.82
N GLY A 259 25.05 -8.94 -6.83
CA GLY A 259 26.00 -10.02 -7.09
C GLY A 259 25.59 -11.34 -6.47
N LYS A 260 26.28 -12.40 -6.90
CA LYS A 260 25.91 -13.80 -6.63
C LYS A 260 25.90 -14.13 -5.14
N ASP A 261 26.99 -13.86 -4.43
CA ASP A 261 27.16 -14.26 -3.03
C ASP A 261 26.10 -13.65 -2.11
N ILE A 262 25.81 -12.36 -2.29
CA ILE A 262 24.77 -11.65 -1.54
C ILE A 262 23.39 -12.23 -1.87
N THR A 263 23.14 -12.51 -3.15
CA THR A 263 21.87 -13.08 -3.59
C THR A 263 21.64 -14.47 -3.02
N GLU A 264 22.66 -15.32 -2.99
CA GLU A 264 22.55 -16.69 -2.47
C GLU A 264 22.25 -16.70 -0.97
N VAL A 265 22.94 -15.86 -0.19
CA VAL A 265 22.62 -15.68 1.25
C VAL A 265 21.21 -15.15 1.43
N SER A 266 20.79 -14.17 0.62
CA SER A 266 19.44 -13.60 0.68
C SER A 266 18.36 -14.62 0.31
N ARG A 267 18.58 -15.47 -0.70
CA ARG A 267 17.67 -16.55 -1.07
C ARG A 267 17.50 -17.56 0.06
N LYS A 268 18.62 -18.02 0.64
CA LYS A 268 18.58 -18.96 1.77
C LYS A 268 17.81 -18.37 2.95
N PHE A 269 18.06 -17.09 3.26
CA PHE A 269 17.33 -16.38 4.31
C PHE A 269 15.83 -16.30 4.01
N ALA A 270 15.45 -15.90 2.80
CA ALA A 270 14.06 -15.79 2.37
C ALA A 270 13.32 -17.13 2.42
N GLN A 271 13.95 -18.22 1.99
CA GLN A 271 13.42 -19.58 2.11
C GLN A 271 13.18 -19.98 3.57
N GLN A 272 14.15 -19.73 4.44
CA GLN A 272 14.03 -20.00 5.88
C GLN A 272 12.94 -19.15 6.54
N TRP A 273 12.80 -17.89 6.14
CA TRP A 273 11.74 -17.02 6.65
C TRP A 273 10.36 -17.53 6.19
N LEU A 274 10.19 -17.86 4.91
CA LEU A 274 8.95 -18.43 4.38
C LEU A 274 8.52 -19.69 5.14
N ALA A 275 9.45 -20.61 5.42
CA ALA A 275 9.17 -21.83 6.18
C ALA A 275 8.71 -21.57 7.64
N GLY A 276 8.99 -20.37 8.17
CA GLY A 276 8.64 -19.97 9.53
C GLY A 276 7.40 -19.06 9.65
N LEU A 277 6.82 -18.58 8.55
CA LEU A 277 5.73 -17.57 8.60
C LEU A 277 4.36 -18.10 9.08
N GLY A 278 4.19 -19.42 9.19
CA GLY A 278 2.93 -20.06 9.61
C GLY A 278 3.00 -20.82 10.94
N LYS A 279 4.04 -20.58 11.74
CA LYS A 279 4.18 -21.12 13.11
C LYS A 279 3.96 -19.99 14.12
#